data_AF-A0A428MXK9-F1
#
_entry.id   AF-A0A428MXK9-F1
#
_cell.length_a   1.000
_cell.length_b   1.000
_cell.length_c   1.000
_cell.angle_alpha   90.00
_cell.angle_beta   90.00
_cell.angle_gamma   90.00
#
_symmetry.space_group_name_H-M   'P 1'
#
loop_
_entity.id
_entity.type
_entity.pdbx_description
1 polymer ?
#
loop_
_entity_poly.entity_id
_entity_poly.type
_entity_poly.pdbx_seq_one_letter_code
_entity_poly.pdbx_strand_id
1 'polypeptide(L)' 'IFTAEQALEAVESKNVELLALGRQILLDHNFINKIQNGKEDDIISKFDPDREDKHDLPPNLWKQFNGGFYPLPRTDGK' A
#
# COMPACT_ATOMS: atom_id res chain seq x y z
N ILE A 1 -5.89 4.92 1.50
CA ILE A 1 -6.39 3.59 1.15
C ILE A 1 -5.18 2.69 0.99
N PHE A 2 -4.96 1.84 1.99
CA PHE A 2 -3.84 0.90 2.09
C PHE A 2 -4.29 -0.52 2.47
N THR A 3 -5.58 -0.72 2.74
CA THR A 3 -6.19 -2.03 3.02
C THR A 3 -7.37 -2.29 2.09
N ALA A 4 -7.82 -3.55 2.02
CA ALA A 4 -8.99 -3.93 1.26
C ALA A 4 -10.27 -3.27 1.81
N GLU A 5 -10.40 -3.20 3.13
CA GLU A 5 -11.55 -2.60 3.83
C GLU A 5 -11.65 -1.11 3.52
N GLN A 6 -10.52 -0.38 3.54
CA GLN A 6 -10.51 1.04 3.15
C GLN A 6 -10.89 1.25 1.68
N ALA A 7 -10.58 0.29 0.80
CA ALA A 7 -10.96 0.36 -0.60
C ALA A 7 -12.46 0.10 -0.76
N LEU A 8 -12.99 -0.93 -0.08
CA LEU A 8 -14.41 -1.25 -0.06
C LEU A 8 -15.23 -0.07 0.49
N GLU A 9 -14.84 0.45 1.65
CA GLU A 9 -15.50 1.60 2.27
C GLU A 9 -15.51 2.81 1.32
N ALA A 10 -14.41 3.07 0.60
CA ALA A 10 -14.35 4.18 -0.34
C ALA A 10 -15.30 4.01 -1.53
N VAL A 11 -15.46 2.79 -2.04
CA VAL A 11 -16.41 2.48 -3.12
C VAL A 11 -17.85 2.60 -2.64
N GLU A 12 -18.19 1.98 -1.51
CA GLU A 12 -19.54 1.92 -0.98
C GLU A 12 -20.03 3.28 -0.45
N SER A 13 -19.19 3.98 0.33
CA SER A 13 -19.60 5.24 0.98
C SER A 13 -19.71 6.42 0.02
N LYS A 14 -18.92 6.42 -1.07
CA LYS A 14 -18.91 7.51 -2.05
C LYS A 14 -19.67 7.18 -3.33
N ASN A 15 -20.18 5.95 -3.45
CA ASN A 15 -20.84 5.44 -4.65
C ASN A 15 -20.01 5.71 -5.91
N VAL A 16 -18.71 5.40 -5.84
CA VAL A 16 -17.78 5.62 -6.96
C VAL A 16 -17.58 4.33 -7.74
N GLU A 17 -17.68 4.42 -9.06
CA GLU A 17 -17.50 3.25 -9.93
C GLU A 17 -16.03 2.85 -10.09
N LEU A 18 -15.10 3.81 -9.90
CA LEU A 18 -13.67 3.60 -10.05
C LEU A 18 -12.90 4.26 -8.92
N LEU A 19 -11.95 3.53 -8.36
CA LEU A 19 -11.04 3.99 -7.32
C LEU A 19 -9.60 4.01 -7.84
N ALA A 20 -8.99 5.19 -7.88
CA ALA A 20 -7.59 5.34 -8.23
C ALA A 20 -6.67 5.08 -7.02
N LEU A 21 -5.67 4.22 -7.20
CA LEU A 21 -4.67 3.89 -6.19
C LEU A 21 -3.28 4.33 -6.66
N GLY A 22 -2.57 5.05 -5.79
CA GLY A 22 -1.18 5.49 -6.04
C GLY A 22 -0.20 4.75 -5.15
N ARG A 23 0.09 5.32 -3.98
CA ARG A 23 1.10 4.81 -3.03
C ARG A 23 0.89 3.35 -2.62
N GLN A 24 -0.35 2.87 -2.52
CA GLN A 24 -0.61 1.47 -2.20
C GLN A 24 -0.06 0.51 -3.26
N ILE A 25 -0.14 0.86 -4.54
CA ILE A 25 0.41 0.03 -5.63
C ILE A 25 1.94 0.06 -5.61
N LEU A 26 2.56 1.14 -5.14
CA LEU A 26 4.00 1.20 -4.93
C LEU A 26 4.44 0.36 -3.73
N LEU A 27 3.64 0.32 -2.67
CA LEU A 27 3.94 -0.44 -1.45
C LEU A 27 3.67 -1.94 -1.59
N ASP A 28 2.61 -2.30 -2.31
CA ASP A 28 2.23 -3.66 -2.62
C ASP A 28 1.74 -3.75 -4.06
N HIS A 29 2.66 -4.06 -4.98
CA HIS A 29 2.34 -4.17 -6.40
C HIS A 29 1.36 -5.31 -6.71
N ASN A 30 1.14 -6.24 -5.76
CA ASN A 30 0.20 -7.35 -5.88
C ASN A 30 -1.14 -7.11 -5.18
N PHE A 31 -1.38 -5.89 -4.66
CA PHE A 31 -2.59 -5.53 -3.89
C PHE A 31 -3.90 -6.00 -4.53
N ILE A 32 -4.11 -5.70 -5.81
CA ILE A 32 -5.35 -6.07 -6.53
C ILE A 32 -5.50 -7.60 -6.66
N ASN A 33 -4.40 -8.28 -6.99
CA ASN A 33 -4.40 -9.74 -7.11
C ASN A 33 -4.69 -10.42 -5.77
N LYS A 34 -4.18 -9.87 -4.66
CA LYS A 34 -4.45 -10.40 -3.30
C LYS A 34 -5.93 -10.30 -2.95
N ILE A 35 -6.56 -9.15 -3.20
CA ILE A 35 -8.01 -8.96 -3.01
C ILE A 35 -8.80 -9.94 -3.88
N GLN A 36 -8.46 -10.06 -5.16
CA GLN A 36 -9.19 -10.94 -6.07
C GLN A 36 -9.14 -12.43 -5.65
N ASN A 37 -8.11 -12.83 -4.89
CA ASN A 37 -7.88 -14.22 -4.49
C ASN A 37 -8.13 -14.48 -2.99
N GLY A 38 -8.76 -13.55 -2.26
CA GLY A 38 -9.06 -13.73 -0.83
C GLY A 38 -7.81 -13.81 0.06
N LYS A 39 -6.76 -13.05 -0.29
CA LYS A 39 -5.48 -12.98 0.43
C LYS A 39 -5.26 -11.60 1.05
N GLU A 40 -6.31 -11.00 1.59
CA GLU A 40 -6.28 -9.65 2.15
C GLU A 40 -5.32 -9.54 3.35
N ASP A 41 -5.20 -10.61 4.14
CA ASP A 41 -4.26 -10.68 5.27
C ASP A 41 -2.78 -10.60 4.84
N ASP A 42 -2.47 -10.93 3.58
CA ASP A 42 -1.12 -10.85 3.02
C ASP A 42 -0.79 -9.44 2.49
N ILE A 43 -1.72 -8.49 2.54
CA ILE A 43 -1.53 -7.13 2.00
C ILE A 43 -0.53 -6.36 2.85
N ILE A 44 0.47 -5.78 2.17
CA ILE A 44 1.41 -4.86 2.80
C ILE A 44 0.76 -3.48 2.86
N SER A 45 0.23 -3.14 4.03
CA SER A 45 -0.50 -1.88 4.28
C SER A 45 0.32 -0.80 5.00
N LYS A 46 1.51 -1.17 5.49
CA LYS A 46 2.45 -0.27 6.17
C LYS A 46 3.84 -0.42 5.57
N PHE A 47 4.52 0.70 5.38
CA PHE A 47 5.92 0.68 5.03
C PHE A 47 6.76 0.32 6.24
N ASP A 48 7.61 -0.68 6.03
CA ASP A 48 8.59 -1.16 7.00
C ASP A 48 10.01 -0.84 6.50
N PRO A 49 10.73 0.08 7.15
CA PRO A 49 12.08 0.48 6.74
C PRO A 49 13.13 -0.62 6.93
N ASP A 50 12.82 -1.66 7.72
CA ASP A 50 13.77 -2.70 8.10
C ASP A 50 13.58 -4.01 7.31
N ARG A 51 12.64 -4.05 6.36
CA ARG A 51 12.47 -5.23 5.48
C ARG A 51 13.68 -5.48 4.60
N GLU A 52 14.09 -6.75 4.58
CA GLU A 52 15.21 -7.22 3.77
C GLU A 52 14.96 -7.03 2.26
N ASP A 53 13.73 -7.28 1.81
CA ASP A 53 13.31 -7.17 0.41
C ASP A 53 13.07 -5.73 -0.07
N LYS A 54 13.12 -4.74 0.83
CA LYS A 54 12.85 -3.33 0.54
C LYS A 54 11.50 -3.08 -0.16
N HIS A 55 10.50 -3.93 0.10
CA HIS A 55 9.18 -3.92 -0.57
C HIS A 55 9.28 -3.99 -2.10
N ASP A 56 10.32 -4.63 -2.63
CA ASP A 56 10.60 -4.69 -4.07
C ASP A 56 10.77 -3.30 -4.74
N LEU A 57 11.01 -2.26 -3.93
CA LEU A 57 11.17 -0.91 -4.44
C LEU A 57 12.53 -0.73 -5.12
N PRO A 58 12.56 -0.12 -6.33
CA PRO A 58 13.81 0.34 -6.93
C PRO A 58 14.61 1.25 -5.98
N PRO A 59 15.95 1.27 -6.04
CA PRO A 59 16.79 1.98 -5.07
C PRO A 59 16.41 3.45 -4.83
N ASN A 60 16.00 4.16 -5.88
CA ASN A 60 15.60 5.57 -5.78
C ASN A 60 14.26 5.74 -5.06
N LEU A 61 13.30 4.85 -5.29
CA LEU A 61 12.01 4.87 -4.58
C LEU A 61 12.19 4.45 -3.14
N TRP A 62 12.97 3.40 -2.87
CA TRP A 62 13.34 2.99 -1.52
C TRP A 62 13.90 4.16 -0.70
N LYS A 63 14.87 4.90 -1.27
CA LYS A 63 15.47 6.07 -0.63
C LYS A 63 14.43 7.15 -0.31
N GLN A 64 13.48 7.41 -1.21
CA GLN A 64 12.42 8.41 -1.00
C GLN A 64 11.41 7.97 0.07
N PHE A 65 10.98 6.71 0.03
CA PHE A 65 10.09 6.14 1.05
C PHE A 65 10.73 6.16 2.43
N ASN A 66 11.98 5.70 2.55
CA ASN A 66 12.68 5.70 3.84
C ASN A 66 13.00 7.14 4.33
N GLY A 67 13.25 8.05 3.40
CA GLY A 67 13.39 9.47 3.66
C GLY A 67 12.13 10.16 4.19
N GLY A 68 10.95 9.53 4.07
CA GLY A 68 9.67 10.11 4.49
C GLY A 68 9.08 11.09 3.47
N PHE A 69 9.49 11.01 2.20
CA PHE A 69 8.99 11.90 1.15
C PHE A 69 7.48 11.71 0.89
N TYR A 70 7.01 10.47 1.01
CA TYR A 70 5.60 10.14 0.85
C TYR A 70 4.91 10.02 2.21
N PRO A 71 3.73 10.63 2.41
CA PRO A 71 2.91 10.34 3.59
C PRO A 71 2.19 9.00 3.41
N LEU A 72 2.49 8.05 4.29
CA LEU A 72 1.88 6.71 4.32
C LEU A 72 1.99 6.10 5.73
N PRO A 73 1.18 5.08 6.06
CA PRO A 73 1.36 4.30 7.28
C PRO A 73 2.72 3.63 7.31
N ARG A 74 3.37 3.62 8.48
CA ARG A 74 4.69 3.03 8.68
C ARG A 74 4.75 2.22 9.97
N THR A 75 5.68 1.28 10.05
CA THR A 75 5.95 0.49 11.26
C THR A 75 6.82 1.25 12.26
N ASP A 76 7.66 2.18 11.78
CA ASP A 76 8.59 3.00 12.57
C ASP A 76 7.95 4.25 13.21
N GLY A 77 6.66 4.50 12.93
CA GLY A 77 5.92 5.64 13.47
C GLY A 77 6.40 7.01 12.98
N LYS A 78 7.22 7.06 11.92
CA LYS A 78 7.73 8.29 11.31
C LYS A 78 6.71 8.99 10.41
#